data_AF-A0A850MR86-F1
#
_entry.id   AF-A0A850MR86-F1
#
_cell.length_a   1.000
_cell.length_b   1.000
_cell.length_c   1.000
_cell.angle_alpha   90.00
_cell.angle_beta   90.00
_cell.angle_gamma   90.00
#
_symmetry.space_group_name_H-M   'P 1'
#
loop_
_entity.id
_entity.type
_entity.pdbx_description
1 polymer ?
#
loop_
_entity_poly.entity_id
_entity_poly.type
_entity_poly.pdbx_seq_one_letter_code
_entity_poly.pdbx_strand_id
1 'polypeptide(L)'
;MDPTVLLIVLLALSIVIAFGIGANDEAMAPMVGTGAMKLKWVLIMGFAINIVGAVLLGGAVSETIGVGLLDVVTIGAQIENLILAVIISTSIFLILSSTKGL
;
A
#
# COMPACT_ATOMS: atom_id res chain seq x y z
N MET A 1 8.28 -12.97 18.43
CA MET A 1 7.96 -14.04 17.46
C MET A 1 9.25 -14.48 16.79
N ASP A 2 9.31 -15.63 16.12
CA ASP A 2 10.48 -15.93 15.27
C ASP A 2 10.59 -14.84 14.18
N PRO A 3 11.76 -14.20 13.99
CA PRO A 3 11.95 -13.15 12.97
C PRO A 3 11.52 -13.59 11.56
N THR A 4 11.69 -14.86 11.24
CA THR A 4 11.31 -15.44 9.96
C THR A 4 9.79 -15.46 9.78
N VAL A 5 9.07 -15.84 10.84
CA VAL A 5 7.59 -15.85 10.84
C VAL A 5 7.06 -14.42 10.73
N LEU A 6 7.68 -13.48 11.45
CA LEU A 6 7.32 -12.07 11.36
C LEU A 6 7.51 -11.52 9.94
N LEU A 7 8.64 -11.80 9.30
CA LEU A 7 8.90 -11.39 7.92
C LEU A 7 7.83 -11.92 6.94
N ILE A 8 7.48 -13.20 7.05
CA ILE A 8 6.46 -13.83 6.18
C ILE A 8 5.11 -13.15 6.37
N VAL A 9 4.71 -12.87 7.61
CA VAL A 9 3.44 -12.18 7.91
C VAL A 9 3.45 -10.76 7.34
N LEU A 10 4.53 -10.02 7.55
CA LEU A 10 4.66 -8.66 7.03
C LEU A 10 4.59 -8.65 5.50
N LEU A 11 5.30 -9.55 4.82
CA LEU A 11 5.28 -9.65 3.37
C LEU A 11 3.88 -9.98 2.83
N ALA A 12 3.18 -10.93 3.46
CA ALA A 12 1.81 -11.27 3.09
C ALA A 12 0.86 -10.06 3.27
N LEU A 13 0.95 -9.33 4.37
CA LEU A 13 0.13 -8.15 4.61
C LEU A 13 0.50 -6.98 3.68
N SER A 14 1.78 -6.79 3.35
CA SER A 14 2.21 -5.78 2.38
C SER A 14 1.62 -6.01 0.99
N ILE A 15 1.47 -7.27 0.56
CA ILE A 15 0.78 -7.61 -0.70
C ILE A 15 -0.69 -7.20 -0.62
N VAL A 16 -1.35 -7.43 0.52
CA VAL A 16 -2.76 -7.05 0.73
C VAL A 16 -2.94 -5.53 0.66
N ILE A 17 -2.07 -4.77 1.32
CA ILE A 17 -2.09 -3.30 1.25
C ILE A 17 -1.84 -2.82 -0.18
N ALA A 18 -0.82 -3.35 -0.86
CA ALA A 18 -0.51 -2.95 -2.23
C ALA A 18 -1.68 -3.20 -3.18
N PHE A 19 -2.37 -4.34 -3.04
CA PHE A 19 -3.58 -4.63 -3.79
C PHE A 19 -4.72 -3.64 -3.46
N GLY A 20 -4.94 -3.38 -2.18
CA GLY A 20 -5.97 -2.44 -1.74
C GLY A 20 -5.73 -1.03 -2.29
N ILE A 21 -4.50 -0.51 -2.18
CA ILE A 21 -4.13 0.82 -2.68
C ILE A 21 -4.37 0.88 -4.19
N GLY A 22 -3.92 -0.12 -4.95
CA GLY A 22 -4.19 -0.15 -6.38
C GLY A 22 -5.68 -0.19 -6.74
N ALA A 23 -6.53 -0.76 -5.89
CA ALA A 23 -7.97 -0.82 -6.10
C ALA A 23 -8.70 0.48 -5.68
N ASN A 24 -8.20 1.19 -4.67
CA ASN A 24 -8.80 2.45 -4.19
C ASN A 24 -8.29 3.67 -4.97
N ASP A 25 -6.98 3.73 -5.24
CA ASP A 25 -6.28 4.91 -5.74
C ASP A 25 -5.99 4.85 -7.25
N GLU A 26 -7.00 4.53 -8.08
CA GLU A 26 -6.83 4.52 -9.54
C GLU A 26 -6.96 5.93 -10.12
N ALA A 27 -5.81 6.60 -10.28
CA ALA A 27 -5.71 7.98 -10.78
C ALA A 27 -6.27 8.17 -12.20
N MET A 28 -6.36 7.10 -13.01
CA MET A 28 -6.88 7.18 -14.38
C MET A 28 -8.39 6.93 -14.50
N ALA A 29 -9.11 6.70 -13.39
CA ALA A 29 -10.57 6.49 -13.40
C ALA A 29 -11.39 7.58 -14.16
N PRO A 30 -11.03 8.89 -14.13
CA PRO A 30 -11.73 9.91 -14.91
C PRO A 30 -11.70 9.68 -16.43
N MET A 31 -10.67 9.00 -16.95
CA MET A 31 -10.56 8.68 -18.39
C MET A 31 -11.64 7.68 -18.83
N VAL A 32 -12.08 6.81 -17.92
CA VAL A 32 -13.23 5.93 -18.13
C VAL A 32 -14.52 6.72 -17.99
N GLY A 33 -14.64 7.55 -16.95
CA GLY A 33 -15.85 8.34 -16.66
C GLY A 33 -16.23 9.34 -17.76
N THR A 34 -15.23 9.88 -18.48
CA THR A 34 -15.43 10.78 -19.63
C THR A 34 -15.67 10.05 -20.95
N GLY A 35 -15.51 8.72 -20.98
CA GLY A 35 -15.59 7.92 -22.20
C GLY A 35 -14.38 8.04 -23.13
N ALA A 36 -13.32 8.75 -22.72
CA ALA A 36 -12.10 8.92 -23.51
C ALA A 36 -11.33 7.60 -23.73
N MET A 37 -11.42 6.67 -22.77
CA MET A 37 -10.73 5.38 -22.85
C MET A 37 -11.56 4.26 -22.20
N LYS A 38 -11.47 3.04 -22.75
CA LYS A 38 -12.11 1.85 -22.14
C LYS A 38 -11.36 1.43 -20.88
N LEU A 39 -12.10 0.91 -19.90
CA LEU A 39 -11.56 0.43 -18.61
C LEU A 39 -10.34 -0.48 -18.75
N LYS A 40 -10.36 -1.42 -19.71
CA LYS A 40 -9.23 -2.34 -19.96
C LYS A 40 -7.91 -1.60 -20.21
N TRP A 41 -7.92 -0.53 -21.00
CA TRP A 41 -6.71 0.20 -21.36
C TRP A 41 -6.23 1.09 -20.22
N VAL A 42 -7.17 1.67 -19.48
CA VAL A 42 -6.88 2.41 -18.26
C VAL A 42 -6.16 1.53 -17.24
N LEU A 43 -6.66 0.32 -16.97
CA LEU A 43 -6.03 -0.61 -16.04
C LEU A 43 -4.61 -1.04 -16.48
N ILE A 44 -4.40 -1.31 -17.77
CA ILE A 44 -3.08 -1.72 -18.29
C ILE A 44 -2.06 -0.57 -18.17
N MET A 45 -2.46 0.65 -18.53
CA MET A 45 -1.59 1.83 -18.42
C MET A 45 -1.32 2.19 -16.96
N GLY A 46 -2.36 2.21 -16.12
CA GLY A 46 -2.25 2.48 -14.68
C GLY A 46 -1.30 1.50 -14.01
N PHE A 47 -1.43 0.20 -14.28
CA PHE A 47 -0.49 -0.82 -13.81
C PHE A 47 0.96 -0.52 -14.20
N ALA A 48 1.22 -0.24 -15.48
CA ALA A 48 2.58 0.01 -15.96
C ALA A 48 3.19 1.26 -15.32
N ILE A 49 2.44 2.36 -15.26
CA ILE A 49 2.89 3.63 -14.69
C ILE A 49 3.11 3.50 -13.18
N ASN A 50 2.21 2.82 -12.46
CA ASN A 50 2.35 2.62 -11.02
C ASN A 50 3.58 1.78 -10.66
N ILE A 51 3.90 0.73 -11.45
CA ILE A 51 5.14 -0.03 -11.23
C ILE A 51 6.37 0.84 -11.46
N VAL A 52 6.40 1.58 -12.56
CA VAL A 52 7.54 2.46 -12.88
C VAL A 52 7.71 3.53 -11.80
N GLY A 53 6.63 4.18 -11.37
CA GLY A 53 6.64 5.17 -10.30
C GLY A 53 7.09 4.57 -8.97
N ALA A 54 6.57 3.41 -8.58
CA ALA A 54 6.95 2.74 -7.33
C ALA A 54 8.44 2.38 -7.30
N VAL A 55 8.99 1.87 -8.41
CA VAL A 55 10.41 1.49 -8.48
C VAL A 55 11.33 2.72 -8.52
N LEU A 56 10.97 3.77 -9.28
CA LEU A 56 11.84 4.93 -9.47
C LEU A 56 11.75 5.97 -8.34
N LEU A 57 10.57 6.12 -7.73
CA LEU A 57 10.28 7.22 -6.80
C LEU A 57 9.86 6.74 -5.39
N GLY A 58 9.62 5.44 -5.18
CA GLY A 58 9.09 4.92 -3.92
C GLY A 58 10.08 4.95 -2.74
N GLY A 59 11.38 5.00 -3.01
CA GLY A 59 12.42 4.86 -1.97
C GLY A 59 12.32 5.88 -0.83
N ALA A 60 12.13 7.17 -1.16
CA ALA A 60 12.04 8.23 -0.15
C ALA A 60 10.81 8.10 0.77
N VAL A 61 9.69 7.60 0.22
CA VAL A 61 8.46 7.38 0.99
C VAL A 61 8.63 6.17 1.91
N SER A 62 9.24 5.08 1.43
CA SER A 62 9.53 3.91 2.26
C SER A 62 10.45 4.25 3.45
N GLU A 63 11.47 5.08 3.23
CA GLU A 63 12.36 5.54 4.30
C GLU A 63 11.60 6.38 5.34
N THR A 64 10.75 7.30 4.87
CA THR A 64 9.95 8.15 5.75
C THR A 64 8.95 7.34 6.58
N ILE A 65 8.22 6.40 5.97
CA ILE A 65 7.23 5.58 6.68
C ILE A 65 7.91 4.61 7.65
N GLY A 66 9.06 4.05 7.28
CA GLY A 66 9.78 3.06 8.10
C GLY A 66 10.49 3.67 9.31
N VAL A 67 11.29 4.72 9.09
CA VAL A 67 12.16 5.30 10.12
C VAL A 67 11.77 6.75 10.45
N GLY A 68 11.27 7.51 9.47
CA GLY A 68 10.95 8.93 9.66
C GLY A 68 9.71 9.20 10.53
N LEU A 69 8.72 8.30 10.52
CA LEU A 69 7.48 8.44 11.30
C LEU A 69 7.52 7.77 12.67
N LEU A 70 8.33 6.72 12.81
CA LEU A 70 8.41 5.93 14.03
C LEU A 70 9.70 6.29 14.77
N ASP A 71 9.58 6.84 15.98
CA ASP A 71 10.73 7.02 16.86
C ASP A 71 11.17 5.67 17.44
N VAL A 72 11.97 4.95 16.65
CA VAL A 72 12.44 3.60 16.95
C VAL A 72 13.19 3.54 18.28
N VAL A 73 13.88 4.63 18.64
CA VAL A 73 14.68 4.71 19.86
C VAL A 73 13.78 4.81 21.09
N THR A 74 12.74 5.64 21.03
CA THR A 74 11.82 5.84 22.16
C THR A 74 10.83 4.69 22.32
N ILE A 75 10.38 4.06 21.22
CA ILE A 75 9.40 2.96 21.26
C ILE A 75 10.06 1.64 21.72
N GLY A 76 11.34 1.45 21.42
CA GLY A 76 12.12 0.31 21.90
C GLY A 76 11.47 -1.03 21.55
N ALA A 77 11.30 -1.90 22.56
CA ALA A 77 10.87 -3.28 22.37
C ALA A 77 9.42 -3.47 21.85
N GLN A 78 8.60 -2.41 21.80
CA GLN A 78 7.20 -2.50 21.35
C GLN A 78 7.00 -2.23 19.85
N ILE A 79 8.08 -1.92 19.12
CA ILE A 79 7.95 -1.43 17.75
C ILE A 79 7.37 -2.45 16.78
N GLU A 80 7.68 -3.73 16.97
CA GLU A 80 7.14 -4.82 16.16
C GLU A 80 5.60 -4.88 16.25
N ASN A 81 5.06 -4.74 17.46
CA ASN A 81 3.62 -4.77 17.69
C ASN A 81 2.94 -3.54 17.07
N LEU A 82 3.59 -2.38 17.13
CA LEU A 82 3.08 -1.16 16.52
C LEU A 82 3.03 -1.27 15.00
N ILE A 83 4.10 -1.75 14.36
CA ILE A 83 4.15 -1.97 12.91
C ILE A 83 3.04 -2.93 12.47
N LEU A 84 2.86 -4.03 13.19
CA LEU A 84 1.77 -4.98 12.92
C LEU A 84 0.39 -4.32 13.06
N ALA A 85 0.16 -3.54 14.11
CA ALA A 85 -1.11 -2.86 14.33
C ALA A 85 -1.43 -1.86 13.21
N VAL A 86 -0.44 -1.07 12.77
CA VAL A 86 -0.59 -0.13 11.66
C VAL A 86 -0.94 -0.87 10.36
N ILE A 87 -0.14 -1.87 9.99
CA ILE A 87 -0.34 -2.63 8.76
C ILE A 87 -1.69 -3.35 8.74
N ILE A 88 -2.10 -3.98 9.84
CA ILE A 88 -3.40 -4.67 9.93
C ILE A 88 -4.54 -3.66 9.82
N SER A 89 -4.47 -2.55 10.56
CA SER A 89 -5.49 -1.50 10.52
C SER A 89 -5.65 -0.93 9.11
N THR A 90 -4.55 -0.51 8.48
CA THR A 90 -4.55 0.01 7.11
C THR A 90 -5.12 -1.03 6.13
N SER A 91 -4.70 -2.29 6.21
CA SER A 91 -5.22 -3.35 5.33
C SER A 91 -6.74 -3.48 5.43
N ILE A 92 -7.29 -3.53 6.65
CA ILE A 92 -8.71 -3.73 6.89
C ILE A 92 -9.52 -2.54 6.35
N PHE A 93 -9.17 -1.31 6.77
CA PHE A 93 -9.94 -0.13 6.38
C PHE A 93 -9.87 0.12 4.88
N LEU A 94 -8.71 -0.11 4.27
CA LEU A 94 -8.52 0.16 2.86
C LEU A 94 -9.30 -0.83 1.99
N ILE A 95 -9.27 -2.14 2.30
CA ILE A 95 -10.13 -3.12 1.62
C ILE A 95 -11.62 -2.79 1.80
N LEU A 96 -12.04 -2.45 3.02
CA LEU A 96 -13.44 -2.12 3.29
C LEU A 96 -13.90 -0.87 2.52
N SER A 97 -13.05 0.14 2.39
CA SER A 97 -13.35 1.34 1.60
C SER A 97 -13.47 1.02 0.10
N SER A 98 -12.49 0.29 -0.47
CA SER A 98 -12.50 -0.13 -1.88
C SER A 98 -13.75 -0.93 -2.25
N THR A 99 -14.19 -1.85 -1.38
CA THR A 99 -15.41 -2.64 -1.65
C THR A 99 -16.70 -1.82 -1.64
N LYS A 100 -16.70 -0.68 -0.95
CA LYS A 100 -17.85 0.23 -0.89
C LYS A 100 -17.76 1.38 -1.90
N GLY A 101 -16.67 1.48 -2.66
CA GLY A 101 -16.40 2.59 -3.57
C GLY A 101 -16.22 3.93 -2.83
N LEU A 102 -15.68 3.88 -1.61
CA LEU A 102 -15.36 5.04 -0.78
C LEU A 102 -13.88 5.42 -0.90
#